data_AF-A0A1V4DPJ5-F1
#
_entry.id   AF-A0A1V4DPJ5-F1
#
_cell.length_a   1.000
_cell.length_b   1.000
_cell.length_c   1.000
_cell.angle_alpha   90.00
_cell.angle_beta   90.00
_cell.angle_gamma   90.00
#
_symmetry.space_group_name_H-M   'P 1'
#
loop_
_entity.id
_entity.type
_entity.pdbx_description
1 polymer ?
#
loop_
_entity_poly.entity_id
_entity_poly.type
_entity_poly.pdbx_seq_one_letter_code
_entity_poly.pdbx_strand_id
1 'polypeptide(L)'
;MTSVRHSVRAILFDGDDVVLFRRVRPGREPYWVTPGGGVEPTDATPEAALRRELDEELGATAGPALHVFTLAEPGRLSTVFACRLVSLDLSRRSGPEFLEPDIGLHEVRRIRPQDVRTLNMVPPELGEFVSANAATLPALLDSATYAPGRYRPVVDVHLVLTDGEKVLLGRRQGTGYADGEWQIMPSGHLEEGESVVDTAVREAREELGVEVDGCEVVHVMHHRNAGGTARIGMFLVARSITGTPVNAEPHKCAELAWFPLDRLPEPTVPYARAGIEAVRRALAPAPPVPTASAGAASGPPVFSLHGWDVPGSADLAAEAVRAGFEEVTVCLIGWLDGGVLVHSDDETDRLPATVVRPGEGVEAALARLTPVGEVTFAGADDYVSARGRVGRRLAFSARLTEAPEGTVPLPPGSPGRLPYAEGVFVRHASSGLLYGLSGR
;
A
#
# COMPACT_ATOMS: atom_id res chain seq x y z
N MET A 1 14.05 7.16 -34.78
CA MET A 1 13.75 7.38 -33.36
C MET A 1 15.08 7.36 -32.61
N THR A 2 15.51 8.48 -32.06
CA THR A 2 16.70 8.52 -31.18
C THR A 2 16.38 7.75 -29.91
N SER A 3 17.15 6.70 -29.58
CA SER A 3 16.90 5.92 -28.36
C SER A 3 17.11 6.80 -27.13
N VAL A 4 16.13 6.84 -26.23
CA VAL A 4 16.26 7.54 -24.94
C VAL A 4 17.23 6.74 -24.07
N ARG A 5 18.25 7.42 -23.51
CA ARG A 5 19.21 6.78 -22.61
C ARG A 5 18.62 6.71 -21.19
N HIS A 6 18.66 5.53 -20.57
CA HIS A 6 18.26 5.38 -19.17
C HIS A 6 19.49 5.51 -18.26
N SER A 7 19.34 6.21 -17.14
CA SER A 7 20.37 6.38 -16.12
C SER A 7 19.79 6.36 -14.71
N VAL A 8 20.66 6.23 -13.73
CA VAL A 8 20.33 6.20 -12.31
C VAL A 8 21.14 7.22 -11.55
N ARG A 9 20.60 7.76 -10.46
CA ARG A 9 21.24 8.78 -9.63
C ARG A 9 20.98 8.52 -8.15
N ALA A 10 21.98 8.76 -7.30
CA ALA A 10 21.89 8.62 -5.86
C ALA A 10 21.89 9.98 -5.15
N ILE A 11 20.83 10.28 -4.41
CA ILE A 11 20.88 11.20 -3.27
C ILE A 11 21.41 10.38 -2.08
N LEU A 12 22.73 10.24 -2.03
CA LEU A 12 23.43 9.37 -1.10
C LEU A 12 23.75 10.12 0.19
N PHE A 13 23.06 9.78 1.28
CA PHE A 13 23.27 10.39 2.59
C PHE A 13 24.36 9.65 3.37
N ASP A 14 25.38 10.38 3.80
CA ASP A 14 26.38 9.96 4.78
C ASP A 14 26.18 10.77 6.07
N GLY A 15 25.56 10.14 7.07
CA GLY A 15 25.01 10.87 8.21
C GLY A 15 23.99 11.91 7.74
N ASP A 16 24.19 13.18 8.09
CA ASP A 16 23.30 14.27 7.71
C ASP A 16 23.67 14.94 6.37
N ASP A 17 24.81 14.57 5.79
CA ASP A 17 25.33 15.20 4.58
C ASP A 17 25.00 14.36 3.34
N VAL A 18 24.84 15.00 2.19
CA VAL A 18 24.77 14.31 0.89
C VAL A 18 26.15 14.24 0.24
N VAL A 19 26.47 13.07 -0.31
CA VAL A 19 27.70 12.84 -1.08
C VAL A 19 27.48 13.33 -2.51
N LEU A 20 28.33 14.26 -2.96
CA LEU A 20 28.31 14.85 -4.30
C LEU A 20 29.71 14.82 -4.93
N PHE A 21 29.74 14.79 -6.27
CA PHE A 21 30.96 15.00 -7.04
C PHE A 21 31.05 16.43 -7.52
N ARG A 22 32.19 17.07 -7.23
CA ARG A 22 32.58 18.31 -7.91
C ARG A 22 33.34 17.95 -9.18
N ARG A 23 32.82 18.38 -10.34
CA ARG A 23 33.45 18.19 -11.64
C ARG A 23 34.08 19.50 -12.11
N VAL A 24 35.36 19.43 -12.49
CA VAL A 24 36.11 20.55 -13.06
C VAL A 24 36.56 20.14 -14.46
N ARG A 25 36.13 20.87 -15.49
CA ARG A 25 36.59 20.64 -16.88
C ARG A 25 37.19 21.93 -17.44
N PRO A 26 38.26 21.86 -18.25
CA PRO A 26 38.79 23.05 -18.93
C PRO A 26 37.69 23.78 -19.72
N GLY A 27 37.58 25.10 -19.53
CA GLY A 27 36.63 25.95 -20.25
C GLY A 27 35.16 25.88 -19.78
N ARG A 28 34.85 25.16 -18.70
CA ARG A 28 33.51 25.11 -18.09
C ARG A 28 33.60 25.45 -16.61
N GLU A 29 32.64 26.23 -16.11
CA GLU A 29 32.53 26.47 -14.68
C GLU A 29 32.40 25.14 -13.91
N PRO A 30 33.05 25.00 -12.74
CA PRO A 30 32.87 23.84 -11.89
C PRO A 30 31.40 23.59 -11.60
N TYR A 31 30.98 22.34 -11.71
CA TYR A 31 29.60 21.94 -11.51
C TYR A 31 29.53 20.67 -10.66
N TRP A 32 28.35 20.41 -10.12
CA TRP A 32 28.15 19.37 -9.13
C TRP A 32 27.13 18.35 -9.63
N VAL A 33 27.40 17.07 -9.37
CA VAL A 33 26.51 15.98 -9.75
C VAL A 33 26.39 14.98 -8.61
N THR A 34 25.25 14.32 -8.53
CA THR A 34 25.08 13.12 -7.72
C THR A 34 25.84 11.94 -8.31
N PRO A 35 26.26 10.96 -7.49
CA PRO A 35 26.72 9.66 -7.99
C PRO A 35 25.64 8.94 -8.80
N GLY A 36 26.07 8.03 -9.67
CA GLY A 36 25.26 7.21 -10.55
C GLY A 36 25.59 7.40 -12.03
N GLY A 37 25.17 6.43 -12.85
CA GLY A 37 25.51 6.39 -14.26
C GLY A 37 24.44 5.73 -15.12
N GLY A 38 24.87 5.05 -16.18
CA GLY A 38 23.96 4.48 -17.19
C GLY A 38 23.33 3.19 -16.71
N VAL A 39 22.07 2.95 -17.07
CA VAL A 39 21.48 1.61 -16.96
C VAL A 39 21.96 0.80 -18.16
N GLU A 40 22.62 -0.32 -17.90
CA GLU A 40 23.10 -1.25 -18.90
C GLU A 40 22.07 -2.36 -19.17
N PRO A 41 22.07 -2.98 -20.37
CA PRO A 41 21.17 -4.09 -20.67
C PRO A 41 21.35 -5.32 -19.76
N THR A 42 22.51 -5.45 -19.12
CA THR A 42 22.84 -6.52 -18.17
C THR A 42 22.38 -6.25 -16.75
N ASP A 43 21.96 -5.02 -16.43
CA ASP A 43 21.44 -4.68 -15.11
C ASP A 43 20.03 -5.26 -14.96
N ALA A 44 19.82 -6.10 -13.94
CA ALA A 44 18.53 -6.75 -13.70
C ALA A 44 17.41 -5.76 -13.35
N THR A 45 17.75 -4.65 -12.69
CA THR A 45 16.83 -3.57 -12.31
C THR A 45 17.57 -2.22 -12.27
N PRO A 46 16.86 -1.07 -12.29
CA PRO A 46 17.49 0.22 -12.05
C PRO A 46 18.21 0.32 -10.69
N GLU A 47 17.71 -0.35 -9.66
CA GLU A 47 18.41 -0.40 -8.36
C GLU A 47 19.72 -1.20 -8.46
N ALA A 48 19.76 -2.30 -9.23
CA ALA A 48 20.98 -3.04 -9.49
C ALA A 48 22.04 -2.18 -10.21
N ALA A 49 21.61 -1.42 -11.23
CA ALA A 49 22.46 -0.45 -11.92
C ALA A 49 23.01 0.61 -10.93
N LEU A 50 22.15 1.15 -10.06
CA LEU A 50 22.58 2.13 -9.05
C LEU A 50 23.66 1.56 -8.12
N ARG A 51 23.49 0.32 -7.67
CA ARG A 51 24.45 -0.35 -6.77
C ARG A 51 25.79 -0.61 -7.46
N ARG A 52 25.79 -1.02 -8.74
CA ARG A 52 27.00 -1.17 -9.55
C ARG A 52 27.73 0.17 -9.68
N GLU A 53 27.03 1.21 -10.12
CA GLU A 53 27.62 2.54 -10.31
C GLU A 53 28.18 3.13 -9.00
N LEU A 54 27.53 2.92 -7.85
CA LEU A 54 28.05 3.34 -6.56
C LEU A 54 29.33 2.59 -6.15
N ASP A 55 29.44 1.29 -6.44
CA ASP A 55 30.67 0.53 -6.18
C ASP A 55 31.79 0.98 -7.13
N GLU A 56 31.49 1.20 -8.41
CA GLU A 56 32.43 1.65 -9.43
C GLU A 56 32.95 3.08 -9.16
N GLU A 57 32.05 4.05 -8.94
CA GLU A 57 32.42 5.46 -8.80
C GLU A 57 32.96 5.84 -7.40
N LEU A 58 32.57 5.10 -6.36
CA LEU A 58 32.87 5.45 -4.95
C LEU A 58 33.47 4.29 -4.13
N GLY A 59 33.47 3.05 -4.63
CA GLY A 59 33.69 1.87 -3.78
C GLY A 59 32.66 1.78 -2.66
N ALA A 60 31.45 2.28 -2.92
CA ALA A 60 30.43 2.47 -1.91
C ALA A 60 29.39 1.35 -1.91
N THR A 61 28.95 0.96 -0.70
CA THR A 61 27.71 0.21 -0.54
C THR A 61 26.65 1.11 0.08
N ALA A 62 25.40 0.95 -0.37
CA ALA A 62 24.26 1.69 0.13
C ALA A 62 23.22 0.74 0.74
N GLY A 63 22.46 1.26 1.71
CA GLY A 63 21.32 0.59 2.32
C GLY A 63 20.13 0.44 1.35
N PRO A 64 18.91 0.26 1.85
CA PRO A 64 17.71 0.29 1.01
C PRO A 64 17.64 1.57 0.17
N ALA A 65 17.38 1.43 -1.13
CA ALA A 65 17.22 2.54 -2.04
C ALA A 65 15.73 2.87 -2.22
N LEU A 66 15.34 4.08 -1.84
CA LEU A 66 13.99 4.59 -2.04
C LEU A 66 13.94 5.31 -3.39
N HIS A 67 13.14 4.82 -4.33
CA HIS A 67 12.84 5.59 -5.55
C HIS A 67 12.04 6.83 -5.17
N VAL A 68 12.55 8.02 -5.51
CA VAL A 68 11.94 9.29 -5.11
C VAL A 68 11.20 9.93 -6.27
N PHE A 69 11.81 9.96 -7.46
CA PHE A 69 11.19 10.42 -8.69
C PHE A 69 12.03 10.00 -9.91
N THR A 70 11.47 10.23 -11.09
CA THR A 70 12.17 10.06 -12.37
C THR A 70 12.31 11.42 -13.03
N LEU A 71 13.52 11.77 -13.46
CA LEU A 71 13.81 13.02 -14.15
C LEU A 71 13.92 12.78 -15.66
N ALA A 72 13.10 13.48 -16.44
CA ALA A 72 13.17 13.47 -17.88
C ALA A 72 13.97 14.67 -18.40
N GLU A 73 15.07 14.40 -19.09
CA GLU A 73 15.90 15.37 -19.81
C GLU A 73 15.85 15.05 -21.32
N PRO A 74 16.12 16.02 -22.22
CA PRO A 74 16.16 15.73 -23.65
C PRO A 74 17.09 14.54 -23.98
N GLY A 75 16.51 13.43 -24.44
CA GLY A 75 17.24 12.20 -24.80
C GLY A 75 17.70 11.33 -23.61
N ARG A 76 17.32 11.65 -22.36
CA ARG A 76 17.72 10.89 -21.17
C ARG A 76 16.61 10.81 -20.12
N LEU A 77 16.39 9.63 -19.55
CA LEU A 77 15.51 9.41 -18.41
C LEU A 77 16.35 8.93 -17.21
N SER A 78 16.38 9.71 -16.12
CA SER A 78 17.14 9.37 -14.91
C SER A 78 16.22 8.93 -13.76
N THR A 79 16.33 7.70 -13.28
CA THR A 79 15.66 7.26 -12.05
C THR A 79 16.47 7.75 -10.84
N VAL A 80 15.87 8.53 -9.96
CA VAL A 80 16.54 9.13 -8.79
C VAL A 80 16.15 8.39 -7.52
N PHE A 81 17.15 7.85 -6.84
CA PHE A 81 17.01 7.16 -5.56
C PHE A 81 17.59 7.98 -4.42
N ALA A 82 16.99 7.88 -3.23
CA ALA A 82 17.60 8.30 -1.99
C ALA A 82 18.02 7.06 -1.19
N CYS A 83 19.21 7.09 -0.58
CA CYS A 83 19.72 5.97 0.21
C CYS A 83 20.73 6.42 1.26
N ARG A 84 20.92 5.56 2.29
CA ARG A 84 21.98 5.73 3.30
C ARG A 84 23.26 5.06 2.80
N LEU A 85 24.39 5.76 2.92
CA LEU A 85 25.71 5.18 2.74
C LEU A 85 25.98 4.19 3.89
N VAL A 86 26.39 2.97 3.54
CA VAL A 86 26.74 1.92 4.51
C VAL A 86 28.25 1.79 4.64
N SER A 87 28.97 1.78 3.51
CA SER A 87 30.42 1.80 3.49
C SER A 87 30.93 2.59 2.30
N LEU A 88 32.14 3.14 2.43
CA LEU A 88 32.82 3.91 1.40
C LEU A 88 34.31 3.60 1.41
N ASP A 89 34.83 3.14 0.29
CA ASP A 89 36.26 2.93 0.08
C ASP A 89 36.71 3.46 -1.28
N LEU A 90 37.17 4.71 -1.30
CA LEU A 90 37.59 5.39 -2.52
C LEU A 90 38.81 4.74 -3.21
N SER A 91 39.52 3.83 -2.54
CA SER A 91 40.62 3.07 -3.15
C SER A 91 40.15 1.96 -4.07
N ARG A 92 38.88 1.53 -3.93
CA ARG A 92 38.24 0.50 -4.76
C ARG A 92 37.59 1.04 -6.02
N ARG A 93 37.62 2.36 -6.24
CA ARG A 93 37.02 2.99 -7.42
C ARG A 93 37.54 2.34 -8.70
N SER A 94 36.60 1.92 -9.53
CA SER A 94 36.85 1.22 -10.78
C SER A 94 35.89 1.76 -11.82
N GLY A 95 36.41 2.51 -12.79
CA GLY A 95 35.60 3.07 -13.86
C GLY A 95 36.50 3.69 -14.94
N PRO A 96 36.05 3.75 -16.20
CA PRO A 96 36.84 4.29 -17.31
C PRO A 96 37.22 5.75 -17.11
N GLU A 97 36.40 6.50 -16.37
CA GLU A 97 36.59 7.91 -16.04
C GLU A 97 37.73 8.20 -15.05
N PHE A 98 38.28 7.19 -14.38
CA PHE A 98 39.46 7.32 -13.51
C PHE A 98 40.76 6.91 -14.20
N LEU A 99 40.67 6.41 -15.45
CA LEU A 99 41.82 5.98 -16.26
C LEU A 99 42.19 7.02 -17.34
N GLU A 100 41.32 7.99 -17.63
CA GLU A 100 41.55 9.05 -18.61
C GLU A 100 41.88 10.40 -17.95
N PRO A 101 43.10 10.97 -18.15
CA PRO A 101 43.54 12.20 -17.46
C PRO A 101 42.75 13.47 -17.84
N ASP A 102 41.95 13.44 -18.92
CA ASP A 102 41.15 14.57 -19.41
C ASP A 102 39.69 14.58 -18.90
N ILE A 103 39.27 13.53 -18.18
CA ILE A 103 37.96 13.49 -17.51
C ILE A 103 38.17 13.98 -16.07
N GLY A 104 38.06 15.30 -15.89
CA GLY A 104 38.48 15.98 -14.67
C GLY A 104 38.05 15.33 -13.35
N LEU A 105 39.00 15.33 -12.41
CA LEU A 105 38.90 14.80 -11.05
C LEU A 105 37.50 14.95 -10.43
N HIS A 106 36.86 13.82 -10.11
CA HIS A 106 35.68 13.76 -9.26
C HIS A 106 36.12 13.95 -7.80
N GLU A 107 36.17 15.20 -7.36
CA GLU A 107 36.37 15.47 -5.94
C GLU A 107 35.06 15.12 -5.20
N VAL A 108 35.12 14.08 -4.36
CA VAL A 108 34.01 13.63 -3.52
C VAL A 108 33.88 14.57 -2.32
N ARG A 109 32.70 15.16 -2.14
CA ARG A 109 32.41 16.03 -0.99
C ARG A 109 31.11 15.64 -0.32
N ARG A 110 31.08 15.88 0.99
CA ARG A 110 29.88 15.82 1.83
C ARG A 110 29.37 17.24 1.98
N ILE A 111 28.12 17.46 1.58
CA ILE A 111 27.49 18.78 1.58
C ILE A 111 26.20 18.69 2.37
N ARG A 112 25.92 19.69 3.23
CA ARG A 112 24.64 19.75 3.94
C ARG A 112 23.51 19.92 2.92
N PRO A 113 22.40 19.15 3.01
CA PRO A 113 21.34 19.18 2.01
C PRO A 113 20.75 20.57 1.77
N GLN A 114 20.59 21.38 2.83
CA GLN A 114 20.08 22.75 2.71
C GLN A 114 20.98 23.68 1.88
N ASP A 115 22.29 23.37 1.77
CA ASP A 115 23.28 24.18 1.08
C ASP A 115 23.44 23.78 -0.39
N VAL A 116 22.87 22.64 -0.81
CA VAL A 116 22.99 22.12 -2.19
C VAL A 116 22.45 23.10 -3.23
N ARG A 117 21.39 23.85 -2.92
CA ARG A 117 20.83 24.89 -3.81
C ARG A 117 21.79 26.04 -4.13
N THR A 118 22.88 26.19 -3.35
CA THR A 118 23.92 27.22 -3.60
C THR A 118 24.97 26.75 -4.59
N LEU A 119 24.97 25.45 -4.92
CA LEU A 119 25.91 24.84 -5.84
C LEU A 119 25.39 24.90 -7.28
N ASN A 120 26.30 24.97 -8.25
CA ASN A 120 25.99 24.78 -9.68
C ASN A 120 25.68 23.29 -9.96
N MET A 121 24.52 22.82 -9.50
CA MET A 121 24.06 21.45 -9.64
C MET A 121 23.62 21.15 -11.08
N VAL A 122 23.98 19.96 -11.57
CA VAL A 122 23.55 19.46 -12.88
C VAL A 122 22.86 18.11 -12.69
N PRO A 123 21.53 18.05 -12.75
CA PRO A 123 20.60 19.11 -13.14
C PRO A 123 20.22 20.03 -11.95
N PRO A 124 19.85 21.30 -12.19
CA PRO A 124 19.50 22.24 -11.13
C PRO A 124 18.25 21.80 -10.35
N GLU A 125 17.28 21.18 -11.01
CA GLU A 125 16.04 20.67 -10.40
C GLU A 125 16.33 19.63 -9.31
N LEU A 126 17.39 18.83 -9.49
CA LEU A 126 17.83 17.86 -8.48
C LEU A 126 18.42 18.57 -7.25
N GLY A 127 19.13 19.68 -7.45
CA GLY A 127 19.65 20.50 -6.35
C GLY A 127 18.54 21.17 -5.54
N GLU A 128 17.53 21.71 -6.22
CA GLU A 128 16.33 22.28 -5.59
C GLU A 128 15.58 21.23 -4.77
N PHE A 129 15.37 20.04 -5.35
CA PHE A 129 14.69 18.94 -4.68
C PHE A 129 15.40 18.52 -3.39
N VAL A 130 16.72 18.30 -3.45
CA VAL A 130 17.52 17.90 -2.27
C VAL A 130 17.43 18.97 -1.18
N SER A 131 17.52 20.25 -1.54
CA SER A 131 17.46 21.35 -0.58
C SER A 131 16.06 21.52 0.04
N ALA A 132 15.00 21.40 -0.77
CA ALA A 132 13.61 21.52 -0.30
C ALA A 132 13.20 20.38 0.64
N ASN A 133 13.81 19.20 0.49
CA ASN A 133 13.47 17.99 1.25
C ASN A 133 14.56 17.58 2.26
N ALA A 134 15.44 18.51 2.64
CA ALA A 134 16.60 18.29 3.49
C ALA A 134 16.29 17.54 4.80
N ALA A 135 15.14 17.83 5.44
CA ALA A 135 14.72 17.19 6.68
C ALA A 135 13.91 15.91 6.44
N THR A 136 13.14 15.85 5.36
CA THR A 136 12.18 14.76 5.09
C THR A 136 12.86 13.52 4.54
N LEU A 137 13.85 13.66 3.65
CA LEU A 137 14.54 12.51 3.04
C LEU A 137 15.30 11.66 4.07
N PRO A 138 16.12 12.21 4.99
CA PRO A 138 16.74 11.43 6.05
C PRO A 138 15.73 10.70 6.91
N ALA A 139 14.65 11.37 7.34
CA ALA A 139 13.60 10.77 8.14
C ALA A 139 12.86 9.64 7.40
N LEU A 140 12.61 9.80 6.10
CA LEU A 140 12.05 8.76 5.25
C LEU A 140 12.98 7.56 5.15
N LEU A 141 14.30 7.78 4.98
CA LEU A 141 15.28 6.71 4.92
C LEU A 141 15.45 5.98 6.25
N ASP A 142 15.38 6.70 7.38
CA ASP A 142 15.42 6.12 8.72
C ASP A 142 14.14 5.33 9.02
N SER A 143 13.00 5.80 8.49
CA SER A 143 11.75 5.04 8.51
C SER A 143 11.74 3.86 7.52
N ALA A 144 12.51 3.94 6.42
CA ALA A 144 12.67 2.90 5.42
C ALA A 144 13.66 1.82 5.88
N THR A 145 14.58 2.13 6.79
CA THR A 145 15.29 1.12 7.61
C THR A 145 14.36 0.41 8.60
N TYR A 146 13.13 0.90 8.80
CA TYR A 146 12.08 0.26 9.58
C TYR A 146 11.06 -0.48 8.71
N ALA A 147 11.47 -1.65 8.19
CA ALA A 147 10.77 -2.94 8.34
C ALA A 147 10.98 -3.89 7.14
N PRO A 148 12.04 -4.71 7.13
CA PRO A 148 11.86 -6.09 6.68
C PRO A 148 10.63 -6.66 7.42
N GLY A 149 9.59 -7.08 6.69
CA GLY A 149 8.35 -7.63 7.26
C GLY A 149 7.09 -6.74 7.18
N ARG A 150 7.11 -5.60 6.48
CA ARG A 150 5.85 -4.92 6.12
C ARG A 150 5.06 -5.75 5.12
N TYR A 151 3.75 -5.82 5.34
CA TYR A 151 2.82 -6.52 4.46
C TYR A 151 2.85 -5.95 3.04
N ARG A 152 3.13 -6.80 2.04
CA ARG A 152 3.14 -6.44 0.61
C ARG A 152 2.15 -7.34 -0.14
N PRO A 153 0.94 -6.86 -0.43
CA PRO A 153 0.01 -7.61 -1.27
C PRO A 153 0.43 -7.52 -2.74
N VAL A 154 0.09 -8.54 -3.51
CA VAL A 154 0.15 -8.47 -4.98
C VAL A 154 -0.96 -7.52 -5.46
N VAL A 155 -0.71 -6.69 -6.46
CA VAL A 155 -1.75 -5.81 -7.03
C VAL A 155 -2.19 -6.38 -8.37
N ASP A 156 -3.47 -6.71 -8.47
CA ASP A 156 -4.14 -7.09 -9.71
C ASP A 156 -4.90 -5.90 -10.27
N VAL A 157 -4.91 -5.78 -11.58
CA VAL A 157 -5.64 -4.76 -12.31
C VAL A 157 -6.64 -5.46 -13.21
N HIS A 158 -7.93 -5.13 -13.06
CA HIS A 158 -9.03 -5.68 -13.82
C HIS A 158 -9.75 -4.55 -14.55
N LEU A 159 -9.78 -4.60 -15.89
CA LEU A 159 -10.56 -3.65 -16.69
C LEU A 159 -11.91 -4.27 -17.05
N VAL A 160 -12.97 -3.75 -16.47
CA VAL A 160 -14.34 -4.17 -16.74
C VAL A 160 -14.84 -3.48 -18.00
N LEU A 161 -14.81 -4.22 -19.11
CA LEU A 161 -15.43 -3.78 -20.37
C LEU A 161 -16.92 -4.13 -20.34
N THR A 162 -17.76 -3.09 -20.44
CA THR A 162 -19.22 -3.22 -20.36
C THR A 162 -19.93 -2.27 -21.31
N ASP A 163 -21.06 -2.71 -21.87
CA ASP A 163 -22.01 -1.86 -22.63
C ASP A 163 -23.14 -1.29 -21.74
N GLY A 164 -23.06 -1.51 -20.42
CA GLY A 164 -24.08 -1.16 -19.43
C GLY A 164 -25.02 -2.30 -19.06
N GLU A 165 -25.19 -3.31 -19.93
CA GLU A 165 -26.03 -4.50 -19.66
C GLU A 165 -25.20 -5.78 -19.53
N LYS A 166 -24.12 -5.87 -20.31
CA LYS A 166 -23.25 -7.04 -20.41
C LYS A 166 -21.82 -6.69 -20.05
N VAL A 167 -21.06 -7.71 -19.66
CA VAL A 167 -19.64 -7.65 -19.38
C VAL A 167 -18.89 -8.67 -20.23
N LEU A 168 -17.73 -8.28 -20.74
CA LEU A 168 -16.82 -9.19 -21.43
C LEU A 168 -16.04 -10.03 -20.41
N LEU A 169 -16.09 -11.35 -20.56
CA LEU A 169 -15.32 -12.30 -19.77
C LEU A 169 -14.48 -13.21 -20.66
N GLY A 170 -13.36 -13.67 -20.12
CA GLY A 170 -12.51 -14.70 -20.73
C GLY A 170 -12.51 -15.98 -19.91
N ARG A 171 -12.57 -17.15 -20.57
CA ARG A 171 -12.43 -18.44 -19.89
C ARG A 171 -10.96 -18.83 -19.82
N ARG A 172 -10.42 -18.92 -18.61
CA ARG A 172 -8.99 -19.19 -18.36
C ARG A 172 -8.60 -20.58 -18.90
N GLN A 173 -7.41 -20.70 -19.47
CA GLN A 173 -6.79 -21.99 -19.78
C GLN A 173 -5.27 -21.90 -19.74
N GLY A 174 -4.58 -22.97 -19.36
CA GLY A 174 -3.10 -22.99 -19.42
C GLY A 174 -2.43 -21.97 -18.50
N THR A 175 -3.14 -21.48 -17.48
CA THR A 175 -2.64 -20.46 -16.54
C THR A 175 -2.19 -21.06 -15.21
N GLY A 176 -2.56 -22.32 -14.91
CA GLY A 176 -2.22 -23.00 -13.66
C GLY A 176 -3.08 -22.61 -12.46
N TYR A 177 -4.03 -21.69 -12.62
CA TYR A 177 -5.00 -21.30 -11.59
C TYR A 177 -6.37 -21.09 -12.22
N ALA A 178 -7.43 -21.66 -11.65
CA ALA A 178 -8.82 -21.49 -12.11
C ALA A 178 -9.03 -21.75 -13.62
N ASP A 179 -8.25 -22.66 -14.20
CA ASP A 179 -8.42 -23.05 -15.61
C ASP A 179 -9.82 -23.68 -15.81
N GLY A 180 -10.51 -23.25 -16.86
CA GLY A 180 -11.91 -23.59 -17.13
C GLY A 180 -12.94 -22.63 -16.52
N GLU A 181 -12.54 -21.74 -15.61
CA GLU A 181 -13.41 -20.71 -15.03
C GLU A 181 -13.39 -19.40 -15.83
N TRP A 182 -14.50 -18.65 -15.75
CA TRP A 182 -14.64 -17.33 -16.34
C TRP A 182 -14.04 -16.24 -15.44
N GLN A 183 -13.35 -15.27 -16.03
CA GLN A 183 -12.78 -14.11 -15.34
C GLN A 183 -13.00 -12.82 -16.12
N ILE A 184 -12.78 -11.68 -15.45
CA ILE A 184 -12.70 -10.37 -16.12
C ILE A 184 -11.51 -10.39 -17.07
N MET A 185 -11.71 -9.92 -18.30
CA MET A 185 -10.68 -9.79 -19.33
C MET A 185 -10.87 -8.43 -20.02
N PRO A 186 -9.85 -7.56 -20.06
CA PRO A 186 -8.45 -7.84 -19.74
C PRO A 186 -8.12 -7.70 -18.25
N SER A 187 -7.11 -8.46 -17.78
CA SER A 187 -6.61 -8.35 -16.41
C SER A 187 -5.19 -8.86 -16.24
N GLY A 188 -4.42 -8.23 -15.35
CA GLY A 188 -3.08 -8.71 -15.05
C GLY A 188 -2.46 -8.07 -13.81
N HIS A 189 -1.17 -8.30 -13.64
CA HIS A 189 -0.43 -7.83 -12.48
C HIS A 189 0.11 -6.41 -12.74
N LEU A 190 0.08 -5.57 -11.71
CA LEU A 190 0.82 -4.31 -11.74
C LEU A 190 2.32 -4.60 -11.75
N GLU A 191 3.03 -4.06 -12.73
CA GLU A 191 4.49 -4.16 -12.85
C GLU A 191 5.21 -2.95 -12.26
N GLU A 192 6.49 -3.11 -11.95
CA GLU A 192 7.30 -2.03 -11.38
C GLU A 192 7.45 -0.87 -12.39
N GLY A 193 7.17 0.35 -11.94
CA GLY A 193 7.28 1.55 -12.76
C GLY A 193 6.04 1.90 -13.59
N GLU A 194 4.97 1.10 -13.53
CA GLU A 194 3.68 1.40 -14.18
C GLU A 194 2.65 1.96 -13.18
N SER A 195 1.70 2.76 -13.67
CA SER A 195 0.49 3.08 -12.91
C SER A 195 -0.59 2.02 -13.14
N VAL A 196 -1.58 1.94 -12.24
CA VAL A 196 -2.75 1.05 -12.40
C VAL A 196 -3.50 1.28 -13.73
N VAL A 197 -3.54 2.54 -14.19
CA VAL A 197 -4.15 2.88 -15.49
C VAL A 197 -3.28 2.38 -16.64
N ASP A 198 -1.96 2.56 -16.56
CA ASP A 198 -1.03 2.09 -17.61
C ASP A 198 -1.07 0.56 -17.74
N THR A 199 -1.12 -0.16 -16.62
CA THR A 199 -1.32 -1.61 -16.63
C THR A 199 -2.63 -2.00 -17.29
N ALA A 200 -3.75 -1.33 -16.97
CA ALA A 200 -5.03 -1.63 -17.63
C ALA A 200 -4.98 -1.40 -19.16
N VAL A 201 -4.29 -0.35 -19.61
CA VAL A 201 -4.08 -0.04 -21.04
C VAL A 201 -3.19 -1.10 -21.70
N ARG A 202 -2.10 -1.51 -21.04
CA ARG A 202 -1.20 -2.55 -21.54
C ARG A 202 -1.92 -3.88 -21.69
N GLU A 203 -2.57 -4.36 -20.62
CA GLU A 203 -3.31 -5.63 -20.63
C GLU A 203 -4.42 -5.63 -21.68
N ALA A 204 -5.12 -4.51 -21.88
CA ALA A 204 -6.12 -4.39 -22.94
C ALA A 204 -5.55 -4.53 -24.36
N ARG A 205 -4.34 -4.02 -24.61
CA ARG A 205 -3.65 -4.23 -25.87
C ARG A 205 -3.18 -5.67 -26.03
N GLU A 206 -2.57 -6.24 -24.99
CA GLU A 206 -1.94 -7.56 -25.01
C GLU A 206 -2.95 -8.69 -25.09
N GLU A 207 -4.00 -8.67 -24.26
CA GLU A 207 -4.97 -9.76 -24.17
C GLU A 207 -6.13 -9.62 -25.17
N LEU A 208 -6.48 -8.39 -25.54
CA LEU A 208 -7.68 -8.10 -26.34
C LEU A 208 -7.43 -7.40 -27.69
N GLY A 209 -6.23 -6.85 -27.93
CA GLY A 209 -5.93 -6.10 -29.14
C GLY A 209 -6.70 -4.78 -29.28
N VAL A 210 -7.13 -4.17 -28.17
CA VAL A 210 -7.91 -2.92 -28.18
C VAL A 210 -7.15 -1.77 -27.50
N GLU A 211 -7.46 -0.55 -27.94
CA GLU A 211 -6.95 0.68 -27.35
C GLU A 211 -7.98 1.25 -26.36
N VAL A 212 -7.52 1.73 -25.21
CA VAL A 212 -8.39 2.31 -24.16
C VAL A 212 -8.18 3.82 -24.13
N ASP A 213 -9.26 4.59 -24.32
CA ASP A 213 -9.25 6.05 -24.15
C ASP A 213 -9.87 6.42 -22.81
N GLY A 214 -9.00 6.43 -21.78
CA GLY A 214 -9.33 6.73 -20.40
C GLY A 214 -10.05 5.58 -19.67
N CYS A 215 -9.69 5.38 -18.41
CA CYS A 215 -10.39 4.48 -17.51
C CYS A 215 -10.32 5.02 -16.08
N GLU A 216 -11.30 4.64 -15.26
CA GLU A 216 -11.43 5.12 -13.89
C GLU A 216 -11.52 3.94 -12.93
N VAL A 217 -10.87 4.03 -11.78
CA VAL A 217 -11.00 3.04 -10.70
C VAL A 217 -12.38 3.21 -10.07
N VAL A 218 -13.20 2.17 -10.19
CA VAL A 218 -14.57 2.15 -9.66
C VAL A 218 -14.64 1.36 -8.35
N HIS A 219 -13.80 0.34 -8.20
CA HIS A 219 -13.77 -0.47 -6.99
C HIS A 219 -12.36 -0.96 -6.66
N VAL A 220 -12.10 -1.15 -5.37
CA VAL A 220 -10.86 -1.73 -4.84
C VAL A 220 -11.24 -2.83 -3.87
N MET A 221 -10.65 -4.02 -4.05
CA MET A 221 -10.91 -5.18 -3.22
C MET A 221 -9.61 -5.74 -2.67
N HIS A 222 -9.53 -5.86 -1.35
CA HIS A 222 -8.52 -6.70 -0.72
C HIS A 222 -9.05 -8.14 -0.59
N HIS A 223 -8.33 -9.10 -1.16
CA HIS A 223 -8.71 -10.50 -1.11
C HIS A 223 -7.49 -11.42 -0.95
N ARG A 224 -7.74 -12.71 -0.75
CA ARG A 224 -6.71 -13.75 -0.80
C ARG A 224 -7.08 -14.76 -1.87
N ASN A 225 -6.09 -15.19 -2.65
CA ASN A 225 -6.30 -16.31 -3.58
C ASN A 225 -6.41 -17.64 -2.79
N ALA A 226 -6.72 -18.73 -3.49
CA ALA A 226 -6.83 -20.06 -2.88
C ALA A 226 -5.53 -20.51 -2.18
N GLY A 227 -4.37 -19.99 -2.59
CA GLY A 227 -3.08 -20.21 -1.95
C GLY A 227 -2.80 -19.32 -0.74
N GLY A 228 -3.77 -18.50 -0.29
CA GLY A 228 -3.64 -17.62 0.87
C GLY A 228 -2.84 -16.34 0.63
N THR A 229 -2.32 -16.14 -0.59
CA THR A 229 -1.56 -14.94 -0.95
C THR A 229 -2.49 -13.73 -0.98
N ALA A 230 -2.08 -12.68 -0.28
CA ALA A 230 -2.77 -11.41 -0.21
C ALA A 230 -2.73 -10.64 -1.52
N ARG A 231 -3.86 -10.08 -1.93
CA ARG A 231 -3.99 -9.34 -3.19
C ARG A 231 -4.89 -8.12 -3.05
N ILE A 232 -4.56 -7.05 -3.77
CA ILE A 232 -5.41 -5.88 -3.96
C ILE A 232 -5.85 -5.90 -5.43
N GLY A 233 -7.13 -6.15 -5.67
CA GLY A 233 -7.75 -6.03 -6.98
C GLY A 233 -8.24 -4.62 -7.22
N MET A 234 -7.70 -3.97 -8.26
CA MET A 234 -8.11 -2.67 -8.77
C MET A 234 -9.09 -2.90 -9.92
N PHE A 235 -10.33 -2.44 -9.79
CA PHE A 235 -11.37 -2.63 -10.80
C PHE A 235 -11.65 -1.31 -11.51
N LEU A 236 -11.34 -1.27 -12.80
CA LEU A 236 -11.47 -0.08 -13.62
C LEU A 236 -12.58 -0.26 -14.64
N VAL A 237 -13.22 0.83 -15.02
CA VAL A 237 -14.16 0.87 -16.16
C VAL A 237 -13.57 1.79 -17.23
N ALA A 238 -13.50 1.29 -18.46
CA ALA A 238 -13.08 2.09 -19.60
C ALA A 238 -14.16 3.13 -19.93
N ARG A 239 -13.74 4.37 -20.19
CA ARG A 239 -14.63 5.40 -20.74
C ARG A 239 -15.00 5.05 -22.18
N SER A 240 -14.02 4.66 -22.97
CA SER A 240 -14.23 4.11 -24.31
C SER A 240 -13.06 3.25 -24.76
N ILE A 241 -13.33 2.38 -25.73
CA ILE A 241 -12.30 1.58 -26.39
C ILE A 241 -12.38 1.76 -27.91
N THR A 242 -11.24 1.59 -28.58
CA THR A 242 -11.16 1.53 -30.04
C THR A 242 -10.66 0.16 -30.48
N GLY A 243 -11.30 -0.40 -31.51
CA GLY A 243 -11.06 -1.76 -31.98
C GLY A 243 -12.15 -2.73 -31.52
N THR A 244 -12.07 -3.97 -32.00
CA THR A 244 -12.98 -5.06 -31.60
C THR A 244 -12.19 -6.03 -30.72
N PRO A 245 -12.64 -6.32 -29.48
CA PRO A 245 -11.96 -7.29 -28.63
C PRO A 245 -11.82 -8.65 -29.32
N VAL A 246 -10.59 -9.16 -29.36
CA VAL A 246 -10.25 -10.50 -29.87
C VAL A 246 -9.42 -11.24 -28.83
N ASN A 247 -9.45 -12.57 -28.84
CA ASN A 247 -8.58 -13.33 -27.94
C ASN A 247 -7.15 -13.34 -28.51
N ALA A 248 -6.32 -12.39 -28.07
CA ALA A 248 -4.94 -12.24 -28.55
C ALA A 248 -3.96 -13.23 -27.88
N GLU A 249 -4.35 -13.83 -26.74
CA GLU A 249 -3.57 -14.83 -26.02
C GLU A 249 -4.29 -16.19 -25.94
N PRO A 250 -4.47 -16.89 -27.08
CA PRO A 250 -5.22 -18.15 -27.13
C PRO A 250 -4.56 -19.29 -26.35
N HIS A 251 -3.37 -19.10 -25.79
CA HIS A 251 -2.70 -20.08 -24.93
C HIS A 251 -3.04 -19.88 -23.43
N LYS A 252 -3.58 -18.71 -23.06
CA LYS A 252 -4.01 -18.36 -21.69
C LYS A 252 -5.54 -18.21 -21.54
N CYS A 253 -6.24 -18.00 -22.65
CA CYS A 253 -7.69 -17.86 -22.68
C CYS A 253 -8.28 -18.78 -23.76
N ALA A 254 -9.27 -19.60 -23.39
CA ALA A 254 -9.95 -20.53 -24.28
C ALA A 254 -10.98 -19.83 -25.17
N GLU A 255 -11.71 -18.88 -24.60
CA GLU A 255 -12.83 -18.21 -25.25
C GLU A 255 -13.14 -16.87 -24.58
N LEU A 256 -13.62 -15.92 -25.38
CA LEU A 256 -14.18 -14.65 -24.94
C LEU A 256 -15.68 -14.64 -25.19
N ALA A 257 -16.46 -14.16 -24.23
CA ALA A 257 -17.90 -13.99 -24.41
C ALA A 257 -18.47 -12.86 -23.56
N TRP A 258 -19.55 -12.26 -24.05
CA TRP A 258 -20.32 -11.23 -23.36
C TRP A 258 -21.46 -11.86 -22.58
N PHE A 259 -21.54 -11.57 -21.27
CA PHE A 259 -22.57 -12.10 -20.38
C PHE A 259 -23.36 -10.99 -19.71
N PRO A 260 -24.65 -11.19 -19.37
CA PRO A 260 -25.40 -10.22 -18.59
C PRO A 260 -24.73 -9.93 -17.24
N LEU A 261 -24.61 -8.64 -16.89
CA LEU A 261 -23.98 -8.18 -15.64
C LEU A 261 -24.68 -8.72 -14.38
N ASP A 262 -25.96 -9.05 -14.47
CA ASP A 262 -26.77 -9.61 -13.39
C ASP A 262 -26.86 -11.16 -13.41
N ARG A 263 -26.25 -11.80 -14.41
CA ARG A 263 -26.29 -13.25 -14.61
C ARG A 263 -24.99 -13.75 -15.24
N LEU A 264 -23.91 -13.67 -14.46
CA LEU A 264 -22.61 -14.17 -14.85
C LEU A 264 -22.62 -15.72 -14.99
N PRO A 265 -21.84 -16.28 -15.92
CA PRO A 265 -21.77 -17.72 -16.16
C PRO A 265 -21.21 -18.47 -14.95
N GLU A 266 -21.36 -19.79 -14.94
CA GLU A 266 -20.68 -20.65 -13.96
C GLU A 266 -19.78 -21.68 -14.67
N PRO A 267 -18.59 -21.98 -14.11
CA PRO A 267 -17.99 -21.32 -12.94
C PRO A 267 -17.36 -19.97 -13.31
N THR A 268 -17.60 -18.92 -12.50
CA THR A 268 -16.85 -17.65 -12.55
C THR A 268 -15.96 -17.54 -11.33
N VAL A 269 -14.72 -17.09 -11.52
CA VAL A 269 -13.74 -16.90 -10.44
C VAL A 269 -14.36 -16.01 -9.33
N PRO A 270 -14.35 -16.43 -8.06
CA PRO A 270 -15.13 -15.76 -7.01
C PRO A 270 -14.84 -14.26 -6.85
N TYR A 271 -13.57 -13.86 -6.89
CA TYR A 271 -13.19 -12.44 -6.79
C TYR A 271 -13.65 -11.64 -8.02
N ALA A 272 -13.65 -12.24 -9.21
CA ALA A 272 -14.12 -11.60 -10.43
C ALA A 272 -15.63 -11.34 -10.36
N ARG A 273 -16.40 -12.35 -9.90
CA ARG A 273 -17.84 -12.21 -9.63
C ARG A 273 -18.12 -11.06 -8.65
N ALA A 274 -17.43 -11.06 -7.51
CA ALA A 274 -17.60 -10.02 -6.49
C ALA A 274 -17.25 -8.62 -7.03
N GLY A 275 -16.15 -8.49 -7.78
CA GLY A 275 -15.74 -7.24 -8.41
C GLY A 275 -16.74 -6.72 -9.44
N ILE A 276 -17.27 -7.59 -10.29
CA ILE A 276 -18.31 -7.21 -11.28
C ILE A 276 -19.59 -6.75 -10.56
N GLU A 277 -20.01 -7.45 -9.50
CA GLU A 277 -21.18 -7.04 -8.73
C GLU A 277 -20.99 -5.67 -8.06
N ALA A 278 -19.79 -5.38 -7.53
CA ALA A 278 -19.45 -4.09 -6.94
C ALA A 278 -19.46 -2.97 -7.99
N VAL A 279 -18.84 -3.20 -9.16
CA VAL A 279 -18.86 -2.25 -10.29
C VAL A 279 -20.29 -2.01 -10.76
N ARG A 280 -21.10 -3.05 -10.92
CA ARG A 280 -22.51 -2.92 -11.31
C ARG A 280 -23.30 -2.05 -10.34
N ARG A 281 -23.09 -2.21 -9.02
CA ARG A 281 -23.73 -1.38 -7.99
C ARG A 281 -23.29 0.08 -8.06
N ALA A 282 -22.00 0.32 -8.32
CA ALA A 282 -21.45 1.67 -8.43
C ALA A 282 -21.93 2.41 -9.69
N LEU A 283 -22.18 1.68 -10.78
CA LEU A 283 -22.70 2.23 -12.03
C LEU A 283 -24.23 2.37 -12.07
N ALA A 284 -24.95 1.78 -11.11
CA ALA A 284 -26.40 1.89 -11.05
C ALA A 284 -26.84 3.34 -10.76
N PRO A 285 -27.95 3.83 -11.35
CA PRO A 285 -28.50 5.13 -11.01
C PRO A 285 -28.80 5.19 -9.51
N ALA A 286 -28.39 6.27 -8.84
CA ALA A 286 -28.71 6.47 -7.44
C ALA A 286 -30.23 6.38 -7.23
N PRO A 287 -30.73 5.64 -6.22
CA PRO A 287 -32.14 5.63 -5.91
C PRO A 287 -32.60 7.08 -5.63
N PRO A 288 -33.85 7.45 -5.98
CA PRO A 288 -34.37 8.78 -5.67
C PRO A 288 -34.26 9.01 -4.17
N VAL A 289 -33.48 10.02 -3.78
CA VAL A 289 -33.29 10.42 -2.39
C VAL A 289 -34.65 10.81 -1.81
N PRO A 290 -35.13 10.17 -0.72
CA PRO A 290 -36.31 10.64 -0.01
C PRO A 290 -35.99 12.03 0.54
N THR A 291 -36.67 13.05 0.03
CA THR A 291 -36.64 14.40 0.62
C THR A 291 -37.26 14.37 2.02
N ALA A 292 -36.43 14.44 3.07
CA ALA A 292 -36.87 14.75 4.42
C ALA A 292 -35.73 15.35 5.27
N SER A 293 -35.98 16.60 5.70
CA SER A 293 -35.49 17.32 6.90
C SER A 293 -34.03 17.24 7.32
N ALA A 294 -33.43 18.43 7.44
CA ALA A 294 -32.16 18.73 8.06
C ALA A 294 -31.94 17.98 9.40
N GLY A 295 -30.79 17.32 9.53
CA GLY A 295 -30.30 16.79 10.80
C GLY A 295 -29.84 15.34 10.80
N ALA A 296 -29.12 14.85 9.79
CA ALA A 296 -28.30 13.65 9.92
C ALA A 296 -27.20 13.68 8.84
N ALA A 297 -25.94 13.58 9.27
CA ALA A 297 -24.79 13.52 8.39
C ALA A 297 -24.86 12.25 7.53
N SER A 298 -25.16 12.40 6.25
CA SER A 298 -24.97 11.37 5.24
C SER A 298 -23.47 11.27 4.92
N GLY A 299 -22.79 10.28 5.50
CA GLY A 299 -21.48 9.85 5.00
C GLY A 299 -21.64 9.02 3.72
N PRO A 300 -20.68 9.07 2.78
CA PRO A 300 -20.61 8.10 1.67
C PRO A 300 -20.41 6.68 2.23
N PRO A 301 -20.68 5.62 1.45
CA PRO A 301 -20.62 4.25 1.95
C PRO A 301 -19.23 3.93 2.49
N VAL A 302 -19.20 3.48 3.75
CA VAL A 302 -18.01 2.97 4.43
C VAL A 302 -17.73 1.58 3.87
N PHE A 303 -16.49 1.37 3.40
CA PHE A 303 -15.96 0.07 3.02
C PHE A 303 -16.06 -0.91 4.20
N SER A 304 -16.60 -2.11 3.98
CA SER A 304 -16.47 -3.23 4.90
C SER A 304 -15.44 -4.21 4.31
N LEU A 305 -14.26 -4.26 4.92
CA LEU A 305 -13.30 -5.36 4.72
C LEU A 305 -13.61 -6.43 5.78
N HIS A 306 -13.69 -7.69 5.35
CA HIS A 306 -13.91 -8.91 6.14
C HIS A 306 -15.38 -9.26 6.37
N GLY A 307 -15.92 -10.12 5.49
CA GLY A 307 -17.23 -10.74 5.62
C GLY A 307 -17.35 -11.69 6.81
N TRP A 308 -17.49 -11.12 8.01
CA TRP A 308 -18.09 -11.78 9.16
C TRP A 308 -19.37 -11.01 9.49
N ASP A 309 -20.52 -11.49 9.02
CA ASP A 309 -21.79 -11.15 9.64
C ASP A 309 -21.81 -11.88 11.00
N VAL A 310 -21.68 -11.16 12.13
CA VAL A 310 -21.68 -11.81 13.44
C VAL A 310 -23.10 -12.29 13.77
N PRO A 311 -23.32 -13.61 13.94
CA PRO A 311 -23.91 -14.05 15.21
C PRO A 311 -23.48 -15.45 15.70
N GLY A 312 -23.13 -15.54 16.99
CA GLY A 312 -23.43 -16.70 17.85
C GLY A 312 -22.61 -17.99 17.74
N SER A 313 -21.45 -18.04 17.04
CA SER A 313 -20.73 -19.31 16.93
C SER A 313 -20.08 -19.71 18.27
N ALA A 314 -20.45 -20.87 18.80
CA ALA A 314 -19.82 -21.48 19.98
C ALA A 314 -18.37 -21.92 19.72
N ASP A 315 -17.92 -21.85 18.46
CA ASP A 315 -16.65 -22.42 17.98
C ASP A 315 -15.72 -21.37 17.36
N LEU A 316 -15.79 -20.13 17.83
CA LEU A 316 -15.03 -18.99 17.29
C LEU A 316 -13.51 -19.24 17.30
N ALA A 317 -12.99 -19.90 18.34
CA ALA A 317 -11.57 -20.28 18.42
C ALA A 317 -11.19 -21.38 17.40
N ALA A 318 -12.08 -22.34 17.13
CA ALA A 318 -11.82 -23.37 16.13
C ALA A 318 -11.91 -22.80 14.71
N GLU A 319 -12.78 -21.83 14.49
CA GLU A 319 -12.89 -21.08 13.24
C GLU A 319 -11.66 -20.21 12.98
N ALA A 320 -11.12 -19.60 14.02
CA ALA A 320 -9.87 -18.88 13.96
C ALA A 320 -8.68 -19.74 13.53
N VAL A 321 -8.55 -20.93 14.12
CA VAL A 321 -7.51 -21.90 13.75
C VAL A 321 -7.67 -22.34 12.30
N ARG A 322 -8.91 -22.58 11.83
CA ARG A 322 -9.18 -22.86 10.41
C ARG A 322 -8.81 -21.68 9.50
N ALA A 323 -8.98 -20.45 9.98
CA ALA A 323 -8.61 -19.23 9.28
C ALA A 323 -7.12 -18.86 9.41
N GLY A 324 -6.31 -19.72 10.04
CA GLY A 324 -4.86 -19.53 10.18
C GLY A 324 -4.44 -18.59 11.31
N PHE A 325 -5.37 -18.21 12.20
CA PHE A 325 -5.06 -17.48 13.41
C PHE A 325 -4.71 -18.46 14.54
N GLU A 326 -3.64 -18.17 15.25
CA GLU A 326 -3.20 -18.93 16.41
C GLU A 326 -4.00 -18.56 17.68
N GLU A 327 -4.67 -17.40 17.67
CA GLU A 327 -5.54 -16.96 18.76
C GLU A 327 -6.62 -15.97 18.30
N VAL A 328 -7.75 -15.95 19.01
CA VAL A 328 -8.74 -14.87 18.90
C VAL A 328 -8.94 -14.24 20.25
N THR A 329 -8.97 -12.91 20.28
CA THR A 329 -9.33 -12.15 21.47
C THR A 329 -10.65 -11.41 21.26
N VAL A 330 -11.40 -11.25 22.34
CA VAL A 330 -12.52 -10.30 22.40
C VAL A 330 -12.12 -9.15 23.31
N CYS A 331 -12.49 -7.93 22.95
CA CYS A 331 -12.39 -6.77 23.83
C CYS A 331 -13.74 -6.06 23.94
N LEU A 332 -13.93 -5.40 25.08
CA LEU A 332 -15.14 -4.63 25.34
C LEU A 332 -14.83 -3.14 25.36
N ILE A 333 -15.67 -2.39 24.65
CA ILE A 333 -15.71 -0.94 24.68
C ILE A 333 -16.95 -0.54 25.49
N GLY A 334 -16.73 -0.07 26.71
CA GLY A 334 -17.80 0.26 27.64
C GLY A 334 -18.36 1.66 27.43
N TRP A 335 -19.68 1.79 27.53
CA TRP A 335 -20.36 3.08 27.70
C TRP A 335 -20.98 3.14 29.09
N LEU A 336 -20.58 4.11 29.92
CA LEU A 336 -21.18 4.38 31.22
C LEU A 336 -21.72 5.81 31.22
N ASP A 337 -23.02 5.97 31.51
CA ASP A 337 -23.72 7.27 31.54
C ASP A 337 -23.48 8.18 30.30
N GLY A 338 -23.30 7.56 29.12
CA GLY A 338 -23.05 8.26 27.86
C GLY A 338 -21.59 8.63 27.59
N GLY A 339 -20.66 8.30 28.50
CA GLY A 339 -19.21 8.42 28.30
C GLY A 339 -18.57 7.09 27.89
N VAL A 340 -17.62 7.13 26.96
CA VAL A 340 -16.79 5.97 26.62
C VAL A 340 -15.79 5.73 27.74
N LEU A 341 -15.68 4.48 28.20
CA LEU A 341 -14.68 4.03 29.15
C LEU A 341 -13.52 3.37 28.41
N VAL A 342 -12.31 3.85 28.67
CA VAL A 342 -11.06 3.25 28.19
C VAL A 342 -10.20 2.95 29.42
N HIS A 343 -9.68 1.73 29.49
CA HIS A 343 -8.66 1.32 30.47
C HIS A 343 -7.34 1.17 29.72
N SER A 344 -6.27 1.79 30.22
CA SER A 344 -4.90 1.46 29.83
C SER A 344 -4.31 0.59 30.93
N ASP A 345 -3.82 -0.61 30.60
CA ASP A 345 -2.84 -1.24 31.48
C ASP A 345 -1.52 -0.44 31.41
N ASP A 346 -0.78 -0.41 32.52
CA ASP A 346 0.43 0.41 32.66
C ASP A 346 1.61 -0.06 31.77
N GLU A 347 1.48 -1.17 31.04
CA GLU A 347 2.57 -1.75 30.25
C GLU A 347 2.35 -1.74 28.72
N THR A 348 1.11 -1.72 28.21
CA THR A 348 0.84 -1.98 26.78
C THR A 348 -0.15 -1.04 26.10
N ASP A 349 -0.79 -0.13 26.83
CA ASP A 349 -1.69 0.89 26.26
C ASP A 349 -2.84 0.28 25.41
N ARG A 350 -3.35 -0.89 25.84
CA ARG A 350 -4.38 -1.68 25.13
C ARG A 350 -5.68 -1.79 25.93
N LEU A 351 -6.80 -1.82 25.21
CA LEU A 351 -8.12 -2.16 25.77
C LEU A 351 -8.08 -3.55 26.45
N PRO A 352 -8.80 -3.76 27.57
CA PRO A 352 -8.93 -5.07 28.19
C PRO A 352 -9.48 -6.09 27.19
N ALA A 353 -8.71 -7.14 26.94
CA ALA A 353 -9.05 -8.19 26.00
C ALA A 353 -8.79 -9.56 26.61
N THR A 354 -9.57 -10.56 26.22
CA THR A 354 -9.35 -11.95 26.65
C THR A 354 -9.40 -12.88 25.46
N VAL A 355 -8.56 -13.93 25.49
CA VAL A 355 -8.52 -14.95 24.44
C VAL A 355 -9.79 -15.80 24.51
N VAL A 356 -10.46 -16.03 23.40
CA VAL A 356 -11.61 -16.93 23.29
C VAL A 356 -11.11 -18.37 23.39
N ARG A 357 -11.65 -19.15 24.34
CA ARG A 357 -11.27 -20.54 24.54
C ARG A 357 -11.95 -21.45 23.51
N PRO A 358 -11.40 -22.64 23.20
CA PRO A 358 -12.09 -23.64 22.38
C PRO A 358 -13.46 -23.99 22.95
N GLY A 359 -14.51 -23.99 22.11
CA GLY A 359 -15.90 -24.26 22.49
C GLY A 359 -16.58 -23.13 23.29
N GLU A 360 -15.92 -21.97 23.41
CA GLU A 360 -16.47 -20.79 24.08
C GLU A 360 -17.07 -19.80 23.08
N GLY A 361 -18.30 -19.36 23.36
CA GLY A 361 -18.95 -18.28 22.63
C GLY A 361 -18.50 -16.89 23.09
N VAL A 362 -18.74 -15.89 22.23
CA VAL A 362 -18.36 -14.48 22.43
C VAL A 362 -18.86 -13.92 23.77
N GLU A 363 -20.12 -14.14 24.12
CA GLU A 363 -20.73 -13.61 25.34
C GLU A 363 -20.04 -14.15 26.60
N ALA A 364 -19.73 -15.45 26.62
CA ALA A 364 -19.02 -16.09 27.72
C ALA A 364 -17.58 -15.55 27.86
N ALA A 365 -16.90 -15.29 26.74
CA ALA A 365 -15.57 -14.68 26.74
C ALA A 365 -15.63 -13.23 27.26
N LEU A 366 -16.58 -12.41 26.80
CA LEU A 366 -16.77 -11.03 27.26
C LEU A 366 -17.15 -10.95 28.75
N ALA A 367 -17.97 -11.88 29.25
CA ALA A 367 -18.36 -11.95 30.65
C ALA A 367 -17.16 -12.16 31.60
N ARG A 368 -16.03 -12.67 31.11
CA ARG A 368 -14.78 -12.78 31.90
C ARG A 368 -14.05 -11.47 32.09
N LEU A 369 -14.31 -10.47 31.25
CA LEU A 369 -13.74 -9.12 31.39
C LEU A 369 -14.55 -8.32 32.40
N THR A 370 -15.88 -8.37 32.30
CA THR A 370 -16.81 -7.69 33.21
C THR A 370 -18.24 -8.25 32.98
N PRO A 371 -19.17 -8.17 33.94
CA PRO A 371 -20.57 -8.46 33.67
C PRO A 371 -21.10 -7.55 32.55
N VAL A 372 -21.63 -8.15 31.49
CA VAL A 372 -22.11 -7.42 30.30
C VAL A 372 -23.60 -7.67 30.08
N GLY A 373 -24.32 -6.61 29.70
CA GLY A 373 -25.67 -6.70 29.17
C GLY A 373 -25.66 -7.04 27.68
N GLU A 374 -26.62 -6.51 26.92
CA GLU A 374 -26.64 -6.65 25.47
C GLU A 374 -25.38 -6.01 24.85
N VAL A 375 -24.66 -6.80 24.07
CA VAL A 375 -23.42 -6.42 23.38
C VAL A 375 -23.68 -6.29 21.89
N THR A 376 -23.10 -5.27 21.27
CA THR A 376 -23.15 -5.07 19.81
C THR A 376 -21.75 -5.18 19.24
N PHE A 377 -21.58 -5.92 18.13
CA PHE A 377 -20.30 -6.01 17.46
C PHE A 377 -19.90 -4.65 16.89
N ALA A 378 -18.67 -4.23 17.17
CA ALA A 378 -18.15 -2.92 16.80
C ALA A 378 -17.08 -2.99 15.70
N GLY A 379 -16.39 -4.13 15.55
CA GLY A 379 -15.37 -4.30 14.52
C GLY A 379 -14.38 -5.42 14.85
N ALA A 380 -13.50 -5.73 13.91
CA ALA A 380 -12.43 -6.70 14.09
C ALA A 380 -11.10 -6.16 13.55
N ASP A 381 -9.99 -6.61 14.12
CA ASP A 381 -8.65 -6.27 13.67
C ASP A 381 -7.67 -7.45 13.86
N ASP A 382 -6.68 -7.56 12.99
CA ASP A 382 -5.64 -8.60 13.07
C ASP A 382 -4.42 -8.05 13.83
N TYR A 383 -3.77 -8.88 14.65
CA TYR A 383 -2.61 -8.46 15.43
C TYR A 383 -1.55 -9.56 15.53
N VAL A 384 -0.34 -9.19 15.91
CA VAL A 384 0.70 -10.12 16.35
C VAL A 384 0.89 -9.95 17.85
N SER A 385 0.75 -11.02 18.62
CA SER A 385 0.90 -10.98 20.08
C SER A 385 2.36 -10.72 20.47
N ALA A 386 2.61 -10.32 21.72
CA ALA A 386 3.97 -10.16 22.24
C ALA A 386 4.79 -11.47 22.18
N ARG A 387 4.12 -12.62 22.00
CA ARG A 387 4.74 -13.94 21.83
C ARG A 387 4.90 -14.34 20.36
N GLY A 388 4.67 -13.41 19.42
CA GLY A 388 4.83 -13.63 17.98
C GLY A 388 3.67 -14.38 17.31
N ARG A 389 2.54 -14.59 18.00
CA ARG A 389 1.41 -15.34 17.46
C ARG A 389 0.53 -14.44 16.61
N VAL A 390 0.11 -14.93 15.45
CA VAL A 390 -0.88 -14.21 14.62
C VAL A 390 -2.26 -14.40 15.22
N GLY A 391 -2.90 -13.31 15.62
CA GLY A 391 -4.21 -13.32 16.28
C GLY A 391 -5.21 -12.37 15.63
N ARG A 392 -6.49 -12.57 15.92
CA ARG A 392 -7.58 -11.66 15.53
C ARG A 392 -8.32 -11.16 16.75
N ARG A 393 -8.59 -9.86 16.82
CA ARG A 393 -9.33 -9.22 17.90
C ARG A 393 -10.71 -8.83 17.41
N LEU A 394 -11.75 -9.21 18.15
CA LEU A 394 -13.12 -8.78 17.93
C LEU A 394 -13.51 -7.77 19.01
N ALA A 395 -13.95 -6.59 18.61
CA ALA A 395 -14.42 -5.54 19.50
C ALA A 395 -15.93 -5.52 19.60
N PHE A 396 -16.43 -5.37 20.82
CA PHE A 396 -17.85 -5.27 21.13
C PHE A 396 -18.13 -4.04 21.98
N SER A 397 -19.25 -3.38 21.73
CA SER A 397 -19.75 -2.29 22.57
C SER A 397 -20.87 -2.77 23.48
N ALA A 398 -20.85 -2.37 24.76
CA ALA A 398 -21.96 -2.59 25.69
C ALA A 398 -22.21 -1.36 26.57
N ARG A 399 -23.46 -1.20 27.02
CA ARG A 399 -23.77 -0.32 28.15
C ARG A 399 -23.35 -1.01 29.45
N LEU A 400 -22.47 -0.36 30.19
CA LEU A 400 -22.03 -0.83 31.51
C LEU A 400 -22.89 -0.18 32.58
N THR A 401 -23.22 -0.94 33.63
CA THR A 401 -23.93 -0.44 34.82
C THR A 401 -22.97 0.13 35.86
N GLU A 402 -21.73 -0.36 35.88
CA GLU A 402 -20.67 0.09 36.78
C GLU A 402 -19.34 0.19 36.01
N ALA A 403 -18.46 1.10 36.41
CA ALA A 403 -17.13 1.27 35.85
C ALA A 403 -16.19 0.12 36.30
N PRO A 404 -15.49 -0.57 35.39
CA PRO A 404 -14.43 -1.51 35.77
C PRO A 404 -13.31 -0.80 36.56
N GLU A 405 -12.68 -1.50 37.49
CA GLU A 405 -11.61 -0.95 38.33
C GLU A 405 -10.46 -0.39 37.47
N GLY A 406 -10.03 0.85 37.75
CA GLY A 406 -9.00 1.55 36.97
C GLY A 406 -9.45 2.20 35.66
N THR A 407 -10.76 2.29 35.38
CA THR A 407 -11.27 3.07 34.24
C THR A 407 -11.49 4.55 34.59
N VAL A 408 -11.25 5.46 33.63
CA VAL A 408 -11.45 6.91 33.80
C VAL A 408 -12.43 7.42 32.74
N PRO A 409 -13.47 8.18 33.10
CA PRO A 409 -14.43 8.73 32.13
C PRO A 409 -13.79 9.80 31.24
N LEU A 410 -14.18 9.83 29.95
CA LEU A 410 -13.82 10.92 29.04
C LEU A 410 -14.57 12.22 29.41
N PRO A 411 -13.96 13.42 29.24
CA PRO A 411 -14.63 14.69 29.51
C PRO A 411 -15.92 14.90 28.68
N PRO A 412 -16.93 15.59 29.24
CA PRO A 412 -18.14 15.97 28.49
C PRO A 412 -17.77 16.85 27.27
N GLY A 413 -18.25 16.47 26.08
CA GLY A 413 -17.95 17.20 24.84
C GLY A 413 -16.68 16.74 24.11
N SER A 414 -15.98 15.72 24.59
CA SER A 414 -15.05 14.95 23.76
C SER A 414 -15.86 14.36 22.59
N PRO A 415 -15.53 14.66 21.32
CA PRO A 415 -16.29 14.16 20.18
C PRO A 415 -16.29 12.63 20.23
N GLY A 416 -17.44 12.07 20.59
CA GLY A 416 -17.66 10.65 20.64
C GLY A 416 -17.59 10.06 19.25
N ARG A 417 -16.42 9.58 18.86
CA ARG A 417 -16.25 8.58 17.81
C ARG A 417 -15.21 7.58 18.30
N LEU A 418 -15.59 6.31 18.28
CA LEU A 418 -14.76 5.18 18.67
C LEU A 418 -13.77 4.84 17.52
N PRO A 419 -12.68 4.10 17.77
CA PRO A 419 -11.57 3.91 16.81
C PRO A 419 -11.92 3.16 15.51
N TYR A 420 -13.18 2.78 15.32
CA TYR A 420 -13.68 2.19 14.07
C TYR A 420 -14.33 3.23 13.14
N ALA A 421 -14.30 4.52 13.51
CA ALA A 421 -14.58 5.64 12.62
C ALA A 421 -13.68 6.83 13.01
N GLU A 422 -12.55 6.98 12.29
CA GLU A 422 -11.65 8.15 12.24
C GLU A 422 -11.45 8.96 13.54
N GLY A 423 -10.36 8.62 14.27
CA GLY A 423 -9.67 9.49 15.23
C GLY A 423 -10.04 9.32 16.72
N VAL A 424 -9.16 8.70 17.53
CA VAL A 424 -9.28 8.67 19.02
C VAL A 424 -7.93 8.83 19.70
N PHE A 425 -7.96 9.45 20.89
CA PHE A 425 -6.81 9.69 21.75
C PHE A 425 -6.83 8.83 23.04
N VAL A 426 -5.70 8.23 23.45
CA VAL A 426 -5.51 7.52 24.73
C VAL A 426 -5.00 8.50 25.79
N ARG A 427 -5.57 8.48 27.01
CA ARG A 427 -5.11 9.35 28.11
C ARG A 427 -4.31 8.55 29.12
N HIS A 428 -3.02 8.88 29.25
CA HIS A 428 -2.12 8.22 30.18
C HIS A 428 -2.46 8.57 31.64
N ALA A 429 -2.70 7.55 32.47
CA ALA A 429 -3.30 7.69 33.80
C ALA A 429 -2.48 8.55 34.78
N SER A 430 -1.14 8.54 34.68
CA SER A 430 -0.26 9.28 35.59
C SER A 430 0.14 10.68 35.09
N SER A 431 0.03 10.96 33.78
CA SER A 431 0.49 12.23 33.18
C SER A 431 -0.63 13.10 32.59
N GLY A 432 -1.82 12.53 32.37
CA GLY A 432 -2.99 13.24 31.87
C GLY A 432 -2.94 13.65 30.39
N LEU A 433 -1.90 13.27 29.64
CA LEU A 433 -1.69 13.56 28.21
C LEU A 433 -2.57 12.68 27.31
N LEU A 434 -3.10 13.25 26.22
CA LEU A 434 -3.92 12.60 25.19
C LEU A 434 -3.07 12.20 23.96
N TYR A 435 -3.09 10.93 23.55
CA TYR A 435 -2.32 10.38 22.41
C TYR A 435 -3.22 9.87 21.29
N GLY A 436 -3.20 10.51 20.11
CA GLY A 436 -4.01 10.09 18.96
C GLY A 436 -3.50 8.78 18.37
N LEU A 437 -4.31 7.71 18.39
CA LEU A 437 -4.05 6.47 17.65
C LEU A 437 -4.45 6.68 16.17
N SER A 438 -3.67 7.49 15.47
CA SER A 438 -3.46 7.29 14.04
C SER A 438 -2.15 6.54 13.91
N GLY A 439 -2.12 5.43 13.18
CA GLY A 439 -0.89 4.66 12.92
C GLY A 439 0.16 5.46 12.14
N ARG A 440 0.80 6.42 12.81
CA ARG A 440 2.07 7.06 12.46
C ARG A 440 2.99 7.01 13.66
#